data_AF-A0A952EYM8-F1
#
_entry.id   AF-A0A952EYM8-F1
#
_cell.length_a   1.000
_cell.length_b   1.000
_cell.length_c   1.000
_cell.angle_alpha   90.00
_cell.angle_beta   90.00
_cell.angle_gamma   90.00
#
_symmetry.space_group_name_H-M   'P 1'
#
loop_
_entity.id
_entity.type
_entity.pdbx_description
1 polymer ?
#
loop_
_entity_poly.entity_id
_entity_poly.type
_entity_poly.pdbx_seq_one_letter_code
_entity_poly.pdbx_strand_id
1 'polypeptide(L)'
;NLNNRSMGFDSECDVAIEADPHDSEHDEVRREITSVRHQLVSEHLGVSVGEFEDVMRRCGSFMKAVDELRGDDRTLLPFTERTVSDEASPLAESDLMDPDHVPRSLTRSVQRLIAGAMTEFEPRRRR
;
A
#
# COMPACT_ATOMS: atom_id res chain seq x y z
N ASN A 1 -5.19 8.12 3.65
CA ASN A 1 -4.91 6.65 3.79
C ASN A 1 -5.25 5.98 2.44
N LEU A 2 -4.84 4.74 2.13
CA LEU A 2 -5.31 4.05 0.90
C LEU A 2 -6.45 3.09 1.24
N ASN A 3 -7.54 3.62 1.82
CA ASN A 3 -8.73 2.85 2.15
C ASN A 3 -10.00 3.64 1.80
N ASN A 4 -11.12 2.96 1.59
CA ASN A 4 -12.37 3.63 1.23
C ASN A 4 -12.92 4.51 2.36
N ARG A 5 -12.57 4.20 3.61
CA ARG A 5 -12.88 5.03 4.78
C ARG A 5 -12.31 6.46 4.71
N SER A 6 -11.14 6.65 4.10
CA SER A 6 -10.49 7.96 4.00
C SER A 6 -11.07 8.86 2.91
N MET A 7 -11.85 8.32 1.98
CA MET A 7 -12.57 9.12 0.97
C MET A 7 -14.00 9.53 1.40
N GLY A 8 -14.49 9.10 2.56
CA GLY A 8 -15.91 9.32 2.92
C GLY A 8 -16.26 9.50 4.40
N PHE A 9 -15.35 9.28 5.36
CA PHE A 9 -15.71 9.27 6.79
C PHE A 9 -14.92 10.25 7.68
N ASP A 10 -13.61 10.41 7.46
CA ASP A 10 -12.73 11.28 8.25
C ASP A 10 -12.25 12.47 7.41
N SER A 11 -12.02 13.65 8.01
CA SER A 11 -11.43 14.81 7.31
C SER A 11 -9.92 14.63 7.15
N GLU A 12 -9.45 14.46 5.92
CA GLU A 12 -8.01 14.37 5.61
C GLU A 12 -7.46 15.68 5.04
N CYS A 13 -6.14 15.87 5.15
CA CYS A 13 -5.40 16.98 4.54
C CYS A 13 -4.06 16.43 4.04
N ASP A 14 -3.90 16.40 2.72
CA ASP A 14 -2.65 15.98 2.07
C ASP A 14 -1.95 17.19 1.46
N VAL A 15 -0.62 17.15 1.45
CA VAL A 15 0.22 18.15 0.78
C VAL A 15 1.10 17.44 -0.23
N ALA A 16 1.09 17.94 -1.47
CA ALA A 16 2.00 17.52 -2.51
C ALA A 16 3.15 18.53 -2.63
N ILE A 17 4.39 18.03 -2.63
CA ILE A 17 5.59 18.81 -2.93
C ILE A 17 6.14 18.28 -4.24
N GLU A 18 6.14 19.13 -5.27
CA GLU A 18 6.62 18.79 -6.61
C GLU A 18 7.84 19.65 -6.96
N ALA A 19 8.70 19.08 -7.80
CA ALA A 19 9.89 19.75 -8.27
C ALA A 19 10.06 19.50 -9.78
N ASP A 20 9.94 20.57 -10.58
CA ASP A 20 10.13 20.51 -12.02
C ASP A 20 11.59 20.14 -12.35
N PRO A 21 11.86 19.03 -13.08
CA PRO A 21 13.21 18.64 -13.44
C PRO A 21 13.89 19.58 -14.45
N HIS A 22 13.15 20.51 -15.07
CA HIS A 22 13.66 21.49 -16.03
C HIS A 22 13.89 22.88 -15.42
N ASP A 23 13.54 23.09 -14.15
CA ASP A 23 13.76 24.34 -13.43
C ASP A 23 14.89 24.19 -12.39
N SER A 24 15.98 24.93 -12.58
CA SER A 24 17.12 24.90 -11.67
C SER A 24 16.81 25.45 -10.28
N GLU A 25 15.80 26.31 -10.13
CA GLU A 25 15.36 26.82 -8.81
C GLU A 25 14.81 25.68 -7.93
N HIS A 26 14.37 24.57 -8.53
CA HIS A 26 13.86 23.41 -7.82
C HIS A 26 14.94 22.40 -7.40
N ASP A 27 16.21 22.66 -7.68
CA ASP A 27 17.28 21.69 -7.40
C ASP A 27 17.41 21.31 -5.92
N GLU A 28 17.14 22.23 -5.00
CA GLU A 28 17.15 21.93 -3.57
C GLU A 28 15.98 21.02 -3.18
N VAL A 29 14.77 21.31 -3.67
CA VAL A 29 13.59 20.47 -3.44
C VAL A 29 13.78 19.07 -4.00
N ARG A 30 14.38 18.94 -5.20
CA ARG A 30 14.71 17.64 -5.81
C ARG A 30 15.69 16.84 -4.95
N ARG A 31 16.70 17.50 -4.38
CA ARG A 31 17.66 16.87 -3.47
C ARG A 31 16.97 16.34 -2.22
N GLU A 32 16.09 17.13 -1.61
CA GLU A 32 15.37 16.72 -0.40
C GLU A 32 14.41 15.56 -0.65
N ILE A 33 13.59 15.61 -1.73
CA ILE A 33 12.71 14.50 -2.12
C ILE A 33 13.53 13.21 -2.32
N THR A 34 14.69 13.32 -2.98
CA THR A 34 15.58 12.18 -3.23
C THR A 34 16.19 11.65 -1.93
N SER A 35 16.64 12.54 -1.05
CA SER A 35 17.23 12.22 0.26
C SER A 35 16.24 11.44 1.13
N VAL A 36 15.01 11.95 1.29
CA VAL A 36 13.95 11.29 2.06
C VAL A 36 13.63 9.91 1.47
N ARG A 37 13.51 9.80 0.14
CA ARG A 37 13.29 8.51 -0.52
C ARG A 37 14.42 7.52 -0.22
N HIS A 38 15.67 7.94 -0.31
CA HIS A 38 16.82 7.06 -0.05
C HIS A 38 16.86 6.62 1.40
N GLN A 39 16.59 7.52 2.35
CA GLN A 39 16.53 7.18 3.78
C GLN A 39 15.47 6.12 4.06
N LEU A 40 14.23 6.34 3.59
CA LEU A 40 13.13 5.40 3.78
C LEU A 40 13.44 4.04 3.17
N VAL A 41 13.89 3.99 1.92
CA VAL A 41 14.14 2.72 1.23
C VAL A 41 15.30 1.97 1.87
N SER A 42 16.36 2.68 2.28
CA SER A 42 17.51 2.08 2.97
C SER A 42 17.08 1.48 4.31
N GLU A 43 16.22 2.17 5.07
CA GLU A 43 15.65 1.65 6.31
C GLU A 43 14.86 0.35 6.10
N HIS A 44 14.10 0.26 5.01
CA HIS A 44 13.29 -0.93 4.68
C HIS A 44 14.10 -2.07 4.05
N LEU A 45 15.30 -1.77 3.53
CA LEU A 45 16.24 -2.77 3.02
C LEU A 45 17.30 -3.17 4.05
N GLY A 46 17.34 -2.51 5.21
CA GLY A 46 18.34 -2.78 6.25
C GLY A 46 19.76 -2.39 5.85
N VAL A 47 19.93 -1.46 4.91
CA VAL A 47 21.23 -1.00 4.40
C VAL A 47 21.50 0.46 4.79
N SER A 48 22.75 0.91 4.63
CA SER A 48 23.08 2.32 4.80
C SER A 48 22.63 3.15 3.60
N VAL A 49 22.35 4.44 3.81
CA VAL A 49 22.01 5.37 2.72
C VAL A 49 23.14 5.48 1.70
N GLY A 50 24.40 5.50 2.16
CA GLY A 50 25.56 5.57 1.27
C GLY A 50 25.67 4.34 0.35
N GLU A 51 25.41 3.15 0.90
CA GLU A 51 25.37 1.90 0.13
C GLU A 51 24.24 1.93 -0.91
N PHE A 52 23.03 2.36 -0.52
CA PHE A 52 21.92 2.50 -1.46
C PHE A 52 22.26 3.48 -2.59
N GLU A 53 22.87 4.62 -2.28
CA GLU A 53 23.29 5.61 -3.27
C GLU A 53 24.38 5.09 -4.23
N ASP A 54 25.33 4.30 -3.73
CA ASP A 54 26.34 3.64 -4.56
C ASP A 54 25.71 2.68 -5.57
N VAL A 55 24.79 1.85 -5.11
CA VAL A 55 24.05 0.92 -6.00
C VAL A 55 23.17 1.70 -6.97
N MET A 56 22.45 2.74 -6.52
CA MET A 56 21.65 3.61 -7.39
C MET A 56 22.47 4.23 -8.53
N ARG A 57 23.67 4.75 -8.22
CA ARG A 57 24.59 5.29 -9.24
C ARG A 57 25.04 4.22 -10.22
N ARG A 58 25.33 3.01 -9.74
CA ARG A 58 25.76 1.87 -10.59
C ARG A 58 24.65 1.35 -11.50
N CYS A 59 23.44 1.17 -10.97
CA CYS A 59 22.33 0.57 -11.70
C CYS A 59 21.61 1.57 -12.63
N GLY A 60 21.63 2.86 -12.29
CA GLY A 60 20.91 3.92 -13.00
C GLY A 60 19.38 3.76 -12.97
N SER A 61 18.86 2.89 -12.10
CA SER A 61 17.45 2.55 -12.02
C SER A 61 17.08 2.19 -10.59
N PHE A 62 16.02 2.81 -10.09
CA PHE A 62 15.51 2.59 -8.74
C PHE A 62 15.12 1.15 -8.48
N MET A 63 14.33 0.55 -9.38
CA MET A 63 13.89 -0.84 -9.23
C MET A 63 15.07 -1.81 -9.24
N LYS A 64 16.06 -1.61 -10.12
CA LYS A 64 17.25 -2.46 -10.16
C LYS A 64 18.08 -2.35 -8.88
N ALA A 65 18.20 -1.16 -8.31
CA ALA A 65 18.93 -0.98 -7.06
C ALA A 65 18.21 -1.66 -5.88
N VAL A 66 16.88 -1.54 -5.81
CA VAL A 66 16.07 -2.27 -4.84
C VAL A 66 16.24 -3.78 -5.02
N ASP A 67 16.19 -4.28 -6.26
CA ASP A 67 16.37 -5.70 -6.59
C ASP A 67 17.75 -6.22 -6.16
N GLU A 68 18.80 -5.46 -6.42
CA GLU A 68 20.18 -5.82 -6.11
C GLU A 68 20.46 -5.84 -4.61
N LEU A 69 19.75 -5.01 -3.83
CA LEU A 69 19.87 -4.91 -2.38
C LEU A 69 18.84 -5.75 -1.61
N ARG A 70 18.05 -6.59 -2.29
CA ARG A 70 17.18 -7.54 -1.58
C ARG A 70 18.03 -8.58 -0.84
N GLY A 71 17.58 -8.96 0.36
CA GLY A 71 18.26 -9.92 1.22
C GLY A 71 17.27 -10.73 2.05
N ASP A 72 17.80 -11.60 2.91
CA ASP A 72 17.00 -12.58 3.68
C ASP A 72 16.37 -12.02 4.97
N ASP A 73 16.78 -10.82 5.40
CA ASP A 73 16.27 -10.18 6.62
C ASP A 73 15.25 -9.08 6.26
N ARG A 74 15.48 -7.84 6.69
CA ARG A 74 14.60 -6.70 6.37
C ARG A 74 14.72 -6.36 4.88
N THR A 75 13.67 -6.61 4.11
CA THR A 75 13.69 -6.38 2.66
C THR A 75 12.35 -5.94 2.08
N LEU A 76 12.38 -5.42 0.85
CA LEU A 76 11.21 -5.09 0.06
C LEU A 76 10.89 -6.26 -0.88
N LEU A 77 9.62 -6.68 -0.92
CA LEU A 77 9.12 -7.73 -1.80
C LEU A 77 8.17 -7.16 -2.86
N PRO A 78 8.07 -7.79 -4.05
CA PRO A 78 7.10 -7.36 -5.04
C PRO A 78 5.68 -7.52 -4.48
N PHE A 79 4.89 -6.46 -4.52
CA PHE A 79 3.46 -6.55 -4.22
C PHE A 79 2.74 -7.14 -5.43
N THR A 80 2.16 -8.32 -5.28
CA THR A 80 1.50 -9.07 -6.37
C THR A 80 0.06 -9.38 -6.00
N GLU A 81 -0.78 -9.76 -6.97
CA GLU A 81 -2.16 -10.19 -6.70
C GLU A 81 -2.25 -11.35 -5.69
N ARG A 82 -1.21 -12.19 -5.63
CA ARG A 82 -1.11 -13.28 -4.65
C ARG A 82 -0.89 -12.78 -3.23
N THR A 83 -0.21 -11.64 -3.06
CA THR A 83 0.00 -11.00 -1.76
C THR A 83 -1.35 -10.64 -1.10
N VAL A 84 -2.32 -10.20 -1.90
CA VAL A 84 -3.69 -9.90 -1.43
C VAL A 84 -4.46 -11.18 -1.09
N SER A 85 -4.30 -12.23 -1.90
CA SER A 85 -5.01 -13.50 -1.70
C SER A 85 -4.64 -14.22 -0.40
N ASP A 86 -3.40 -14.06 0.07
CA ASP A 86 -2.92 -14.66 1.32
C ASP A 86 -3.31 -13.83 2.56
N GLU A 87 -3.69 -12.55 2.39
CA GLU A 87 -4.21 -11.66 3.45
C GLU A 87 -5.73 -11.62 3.53
N ALA A 88 -6.42 -12.25 2.56
CA ALA A 88 -7.88 -12.37 2.50
C ALA A 88 -8.43 -13.32 3.57
N SER A 89 -8.33 -12.91 4.84
CA SER A 89 -9.21 -13.41 5.87
C SER A 89 -10.64 -12.94 5.56
N PRO A 90 -11.68 -13.79 5.64
CA PRO A 90 -13.07 -13.40 5.40
C PRO A 90 -13.60 -12.29 6.34
N LEU A 91 -12.81 -11.87 7.33
CA LEU A 91 -13.06 -10.72 8.20
C LEU A 91 -12.50 -9.40 7.65
N ALA A 92 -11.50 -9.43 6.77
CA ALA A 92 -10.82 -8.25 6.21
C ALA A 92 -11.60 -7.64 5.04
N GLU A 93 -12.31 -8.45 4.25
CA GLU A 93 -13.13 -8.00 3.10
C GLU A 93 -14.61 -7.79 3.42
N SER A 94 -15.02 -7.91 4.68
CA SER A 94 -16.42 -7.62 5.02
C SER A 94 -16.68 -6.15 4.69
N ASP A 95 -17.72 -5.88 3.87
CA ASP A 95 -18.36 -4.56 3.60
C ASP A 95 -18.61 -3.72 4.89
N LEU A 96 -18.43 -4.32 6.06
CA LEU A 96 -18.47 -3.67 7.37
C LEU A 96 -17.17 -2.94 7.75
N MET A 97 -16.00 -3.41 7.30
CA MET A 97 -14.67 -2.91 7.69
C MET A 97 -14.13 -1.82 6.75
N ASP A 98 -14.41 -1.90 5.44
CA ASP A 98 -14.03 -0.85 4.46
C ASP A 98 -15.14 -0.57 3.42
N PRO A 99 -16.32 -0.09 3.84
CA PRO A 99 -17.42 0.18 2.92
C PRO A 99 -17.07 1.28 1.91
N ASP A 100 -17.33 1.04 0.62
CA ASP A 100 -17.15 2.04 -0.46
C ASP A 100 -17.97 3.32 -0.21
N HIS A 101 -19.11 3.23 0.48
CA HIS A 101 -19.99 4.34 0.83
C HIS A 101 -20.57 4.18 2.23
N VAL A 102 -20.85 5.29 2.93
CA VAL A 102 -21.48 5.26 4.26
C VAL A 102 -22.83 4.54 4.19
N PRO A 103 -22.98 3.37 4.85
CA PRO A 103 -24.26 2.69 4.88
C PRO A 103 -25.25 3.57 5.66
N ARG A 104 -26.40 3.87 5.06
CA ARG A 104 -27.48 4.66 5.70
C ARG A 104 -28.01 4.04 7.00
N SER A 105 -27.64 2.78 7.30
CA SER A 105 -27.95 2.08 8.53
C SER A 105 -26.97 0.92 8.76
N LEU A 106 -26.24 0.97 9.88
CA LEU A 106 -25.34 -0.10 10.32
C LEU A 106 -26.08 -1.41 10.57
N THR A 107 -27.31 -1.34 11.09
CA THR A 107 -28.16 -2.52 11.34
C THR A 107 -28.45 -3.31 10.07
N ARG A 108 -28.60 -2.61 8.93
CA ARG A 108 -28.90 -3.24 7.64
C ARG A 108 -27.66 -3.93 7.03
N SER A 109 -26.47 -3.38 7.25
CA SER A 109 -25.20 -4.02 6.85
C SER A 109 -24.95 -5.30 7.64
N VAL A 110 -25.19 -5.30 8.95
CA VAL A 110 -25.08 -6.50 9.80
C VAL A 110 -26.09 -7.57 9.38
N GLN A 111 -27.33 -7.20 9.07
CA GLN A 111 -28.35 -8.15 8.58
C GLN A 111 -27.98 -8.80 7.24
N ARG A 112 -27.35 -8.06 6.32
CA ARG A 112 -26.88 -8.62 5.03
C ARG A 112 -25.77 -9.65 5.21
N LEU A 113 -24.82 -9.40 6.12
CA LEU A 113 -23.75 -10.36 6.41
C LEU A 113 -24.31 -11.65 6.99
N ILE A 114 -25.24 -11.55 7.94
CA ILE A 114 -25.92 -12.73 8.51
C ILE A 114 -26.68 -13.50 7.42
N ALA A 115 -27.41 -12.79 6.55
CA ALA A 115 -28.14 -13.42 5.44
C ALA A 115 -27.21 -14.09 4.41
N GLY A 116 -26.08 -13.45 4.06
CA GLY A 116 -25.08 -14.02 3.16
C GLY A 116 -24.45 -15.29 3.70
N ALA A 117 -24.03 -15.28 4.98
CA ALA A 117 -23.47 -16.45 5.65
C ALA A 117 -24.47 -17.62 5.78
N MET A 118 -25.77 -17.31 5.90
CA MET A 118 -26.83 -18.33 5.93
C MET A 118 -27.12 -18.92 4.54
N THR A 119 -26.92 -18.16 3.47
CA THR A 119 -27.17 -18.60 2.08
C THR A 119 -26.06 -19.54 1.58
N GLU A 120 -24.84 -19.38 2.09
CA GLU A 120 -23.70 -20.26 1.79
C GLU A 120 -23.78 -21.63 2.48
N PHE A 121 -24.66 -21.79 3.48
CA PHE A 121 -24.82 -22.98 4.30
C PHE A 121 -25.92 -23.96 3.83
N GLU A 122 -26.45 -23.81 2.61
CA GLU A 122 -27.43 -24.76 2.07
C GLU A 122 -26.73 -25.92 1.32
N PRO A 123 -26.78 -27.17 1.82
CA PRO A 123 -26.03 -28.26 1.23
C PRO A 123 -26.63 -28.65 -0.12
N ARG A 124 -25.81 -28.58 -1.17
CA ARG A 124 -26.08 -29.02 -2.53
C ARG A 124 -26.60 -30.48 -2.53
N ARG A 125 -27.93 -30.67 -2.50
CA ARG A 125 -28.56 -31.99 -2.63
C ARG A 125 -28.28 -32.52 -4.03
N ARG A 126 -27.36 -33.48 -4.12
CA ARG A 126 -27.13 -34.30 -5.32
C ARG A 126 -28.43 -35.01 -5.72
N ARG A 127 -28.82 -34.86 -6.97
CA ARG A 127 -29.53 -35.88 -7.75
C ARG A 127 -28.72 -36.15 -9.01
#